data_AF-A0AAW4L3Q1-F1
#
_entry.id   AF-A0AAW4L3Q1-F1
#
_cell.length_a   1.000
_cell.length_b   1.000
_cell.length_c   1.000
_cell.angle_alpha   90.00
_cell.angle_beta   90.00
_cell.angle_gamma   90.00
#
_symmetry.space_group_name_H-M   'P 1'
#
loop_
_entity.id
_entity.type
_entity.pdbx_description
1 polymer ?
#
loop_
_entity_poly.entity_id
_entity_poly.type
_entity_poly.pdbx_seq_one_letter_code
_entity_poly.pdbx_strand_id
1 'polypeptide(L)'
;MKSEVIDKNDAAQELAKKCPHQVSCLKTGQCGERSLCTVRRCVGDNVLFLEGNVPFVCPYLLPFGYGHLCTCPVHAELYKSEPRIAGPAGSKSPKKHKPASDP
;
A
#
# COMPACT_ATOMS: atom_id res chain seq x y z
N MET A 1 -15.83 31.46 -16.86
CA MET A 1 -16.06 30.10 -17.41
C MET A 1 -15.56 29.12 -16.35
N LYS A 2 -16.44 28.29 -15.80
CA LYS A 2 -16.11 27.30 -14.76
C LYS A 2 -15.43 26.11 -15.46
N SER A 3 -14.18 25.83 -15.13
CA SER A 3 -13.53 24.59 -15.53
C SER A 3 -13.84 23.54 -14.48
N GLU A 4 -14.82 22.68 -14.76
CA GLU A 4 -15.08 21.47 -13.99
C GLU A 4 -14.09 20.40 -14.45
N VAL A 5 -12.93 20.35 -13.79
CA VAL A 5 -12.10 19.15 -13.78
C VAL A 5 -12.79 18.21 -12.82
N ILE A 6 -13.45 17.18 -13.34
CA ILE A 6 -14.01 16.11 -12.50
C ILE A 6 -12.82 15.28 -12.03
N ASP A 7 -12.26 15.70 -10.91
CA ASP A 7 -11.15 15.07 -10.21
C ASP A 7 -11.58 13.68 -9.75
N LYS A 8 -11.10 12.63 -10.41
CA LYS A 8 -11.20 11.22 -9.95
C LYS A 8 -10.53 10.97 -8.57
N ASN A 9 -10.07 12.02 -7.90
CA ASN A 9 -9.32 12.03 -6.66
C ASN A 9 -10.22 12.25 -5.41
N ASP A 10 -11.37 12.91 -5.55
CA ASP A 10 -12.17 13.38 -4.42
C ASP A 10 -12.69 12.24 -3.54
N ALA A 11 -13.14 11.12 -4.15
CA ALA A 11 -13.68 9.99 -3.41
C ALA A 11 -12.61 9.32 -2.51
N ALA A 12 -11.37 9.20 -2.99
CA ALA A 12 -10.29 8.63 -2.20
C ALA A 12 -9.87 9.56 -1.06
N GLN A 13 -9.92 10.89 -1.28
CA GLN A 13 -9.67 11.88 -0.23
C GLN A 13 -10.74 11.83 0.87
N GLU A 14 -12.01 11.72 0.49
CA GLU A 14 -13.13 11.60 1.43
C GLU A 14 -13.10 10.30 2.25
N LEU A 15 -12.58 9.21 1.69
CA LEU A 15 -12.39 7.94 2.41
C LEU A 15 -11.11 7.95 3.28
N ALA A 16 -10.15 8.81 2.95
CA ALA A 16 -8.89 8.96 3.67
C ALA A 16 -8.95 9.92 4.88
N LYS A 17 -10.13 10.16 5.45
CA LYS A 17 -10.36 11.09 6.59
C LYS A 17 -9.51 10.81 7.84
N LYS A 18 -9.06 9.57 8.03
CA LYS A 18 -8.22 9.19 9.18
C LYS A 18 -6.74 9.48 8.93
N CYS A 19 -6.35 9.93 7.74
CA CYS A 19 -4.95 10.14 7.40
C CYS A 19 -4.39 11.35 8.19
N PRO A 20 -3.36 11.16 9.04
CA PRO A 20 -2.77 12.27 9.80
C PRO A 20 -2.00 13.26 8.91
N HIS A 21 -1.70 12.87 7.67
CA HIS A 21 -0.95 13.67 6.71
C HIS A 21 -1.83 14.31 5.64
N GLN A 22 -3.16 14.34 5.84
CA GLN A 22 -4.10 15.01 4.94
C GLN A 22 -3.86 14.66 3.47
N VAL A 23 -3.69 13.36 3.18
CA VAL A 23 -3.48 12.83 1.83
C VAL A 23 -2.35 13.54 1.05
N SER A 24 -1.30 13.99 1.75
CA SER A 24 -0.14 14.71 1.17
C SER A 24 0.46 14.00 -0.04
N CYS A 25 0.39 12.66 -0.06
CA CYS A 25 0.94 11.80 -1.10
C CYS A 25 0.39 12.08 -2.50
N LEU A 26 -0.80 12.67 -2.63
CA LEU A 26 -1.35 13.10 -3.92
C LEU A 26 -0.57 14.25 -4.55
N LYS A 27 0.08 15.07 -3.73
CA LYS A 27 0.86 16.23 -4.19
C LYS A 27 2.35 15.94 -4.18
N THR A 28 2.83 15.25 -3.16
CA THR A 28 4.27 15.08 -2.90
C THR A 28 4.81 13.71 -3.31
N GLY A 29 3.93 12.74 -3.60
CA GLY A 29 4.34 11.33 -3.73
C GLY A 29 4.80 10.70 -2.42
N GLN A 30 4.63 11.38 -1.27
CA GLN A 30 5.11 10.97 0.05
C GLN A 30 3.99 10.99 1.10
N CYS A 31 4.02 10.04 2.04
CA CYS A 31 3.11 10.00 3.18
C CYS A 31 3.70 10.83 4.33
N GLY A 32 3.27 12.08 4.46
CA GLY A 32 3.97 13.07 5.27
C GLY A 32 5.40 13.27 4.74
N GLU A 33 6.40 13.12 5.61
CA GLU A 33 7.82 13.19 5.28
C GLU A 33 8.44 11.83 4.91
N ARG A 34 7.62 10.77 4.85
CA ARG A 34 8.09 9.40 4.60
C ARG A 34 7.72 8.96 3.19
N SER A 35 8.54 8.08 2.62
CA SER A 35 8.20 7.38 1.39
C SER A 35 6.89 6.59 1.56
N LEU A 36 6.17 6.40 0.45
CA LEU A 36 5.04 5.48 0.42
C LEU A 36 5.50 4.06 0.77
N CYS A 37 4.57 3.28 1.33
CA CYS A 37 4.86 1.89 1.70
C CYS A 37 5.13 1.07 0.44
N THR A 38 6.15 0.22 0.45
CA THR A 38 6.42 -0.68 -0.66
C THR A 38 5.31 -1.71 -0.78
N VAL A 39 4.67 -1.78 -1.95
CA VAL A 39 3.57 -2.71 -2.21
C VAL A 39 4.09 -3.94 -2.94
N ARG A 40 3.87 -5.12 -2.36
CA ARG A 40 4.18 -6.42 -2.95
C ARG A 40 3.13 -6.86 -3.96
N ARG A 41 1.86 -6.70 -3.64
CA ARG A 41 0.73 -7.04 -4.54
C ARG A 41 -0.55 -6.31 -4.13
N CYS A 42 -1.45 -6.10 -5.08
CA CYS A 42 -2.82 -5.66 -4.82
C CYS A 42 -3.77 -6.87 -4.87
N VAL A 43 -4.78 -6.90 -4.01
CA VAL A 43 -5.88 -7.87 -4.03
C VAL A 43 -7.20 -7.12 -4.07
N GLY A 44 -8.01 -7.40 -5.08
CA GLY A 44 -9.22 -6.63 -5.38
C GLY A 44 -8.87 -5.18 -5.70
N ASP A 45 -9.71 -4.26 -5.23
CA ASP A 45 -9.57 -2.84 -5.56
C ASP A 45 -8.81 -2.03 -4.50
N ASN A 46 -8.87 -2.40 -3.23
CA ASN A 46 -8.53 -1.46 -2.16
C ASN A 46 -7.58 -2.04 -1.11
N VAL A 47 -7.06 -3.26 -1.32
CA VAL A 47 -6.22 -3.95 -0.35
C VAL A 47 -4.83 -4.21 -0.95
N LEU A 48 -3.84 -3.55 -0.37
CA LEU A 48 -2.44 -3.68 -0.78
C LEU A 48 -1.68 -4.53 0.24
N PHE A 49 -1.02 -5.59 -0.22
CA PHE A 49 -0.06 -6.32 0.59
C PHE A 49 1.26 -5.57 0.57
N LEU A 50 1.77 -5.22 1.74
CA LEU A 50 3.02 -4.48 1.87
C LEU A 50 4.22 -5.43 1.98
N GLU A 51 5.37 -4.92 1.55
CA GLU A 51 6.66 -5.56 1.73
C GLU A 51 7.43 -4.93 2.89
N GLY A 52 8.11 -5.77 3.68
CA GLY A 52 9.00 -5.33 4.75
C GLY A 52 8.30 -4.81 6.00
N ASN A 53 9.09 -4.11 6.81
CA ASN A 53 8.63 -3.46 8.04
C ASN A 53 8.00 -2.11 7.70
N VAL A 54 6.73 -1.99 8.01
CA VAL A 54 5.94 -0.80 7.71
C VAL A 54 5.88 0.07 8.98
N PRO A 55 5.99 1.40 8.88
CA PRO A 55 5.87 2.25 10.05
C PRO A 55 4.52 2.06 10.75
N PHE A 56 4.59 1.70 12.04
CA PHE A 56 3.46 1.25 12.86
C PHE A 56 2.37 2.32 13.16
N VAL A 57 2.51 3.53 12.61
CA VAL A 57 1.71 4.71 13.01
C VAL A 57 0.61 5.07 12.00
N CYS A 58 0.48 4.31 10.91
CA CYS A 58 -0.55 4.58 9.91
C CYS A 58 -1.88 3.90 10.28
N PRO A 59 -3.01 4.65 10.36
CA PRO A 59 -4.31 4.08 10.75
C PRO A 59 -4.94 3.18 9.66
N TYR A 60 -4.37 3.16 8.47
CA TYR A 60 -4.75 2.29 7.37
C TYR A 60 -3.85 1.05 7.26
N LEU A 61 -2.96 0.83 8.24
CA LEU A 61 -2.12 -0.35 8.34
C LEU A 61 -2.83 -1.42 9.16
N LEU A 62 -2.93 -2.63 8.63
CA LEU A 62 -3.49 -3.78 9.31
C LEU A 62 -2.45 -4.90 9.36
N PRO A 63 -2.08 -5.42 10.54
CA PRO A 63 -1.23 -6.61 10.63
C PRO A 63 -2.00 -7.84 10.11
N PHE A 64 -1.35 -8.69 9.31
CA PHE A 64 -1.94 -9.91 8.77
C PHE A 64 -0.91 -11.03 8.65
N GLY A 65 -1.03 -12.06 9.50
CA GLY A 65 -0.06 -13.15 9.58
C GLY A 65 1.34 -12.61 9.92
N TYR A 66 2.32 -12.87 9.04
CA TYR A 66 3.69 -12.38 9.16
C TYR A 66 3.97 -11.08 8.40
N GLY A 67 2.93 -10.40 7.90
CA GLY A 67 3.08 -9.19 7.09
C GLY A 67 2.05 -8.13 7.45
N HIS A 68 1.94 -7.13 6.57
CA HIS A 68 1.05 -6.00 6.74
C HIS A 68 0.22 -5.77 5.49
N LEU A 69 -1.03 -5.37 5.70
CA LEU A 69 -1.94 -4.89 4.68
C LEU A 69 -2.10 -3.39 4.81
N CYS A 70 -2.23 -2.71 3.68
CA CYS A 70 -2.61 -1.32 3.61
C CYS A 70 -3.99 -1.21 2.98
N THR A 71 -4.88 -0.51 3.68
CA THR A 71 -6.25 -0.19 3.24
C THR A 71 -6.41 1.31 2.97
N CYS A 72 -5.29 2.01 2.74
CA CYS A 72 -5.33 3.44 2.45
C CYS A 72 -5.94 3.63 1.05
N PRO A 73 -7.11 4.26 0.92
CA PRO A 73 -7.81 4.37 -0.35
C PRO A 73 -6.99 5.17 -1.36
N VAL A 74 -6.31 6.24 -0.90
CA VAL A 74 -5.42 7.04 -1.76
C VAL A 74 -4.21 6.25 -2.23
N HIS A 75 -3.61 5.41 -1.37
CA HIS A 75 -2.46 4.60 -1.79
C HIS A 75 -2.87 3.51 -2.78
N ALA A 76 -4.08 2.95 -2.64
CA ALA A 76 -4.64 2.00 -3.59
C ALA A 76 -4.86 2.63 -4.97
N GLU A 77 -5.45 3.83 -5.01
CA GLU A 77 -5.61 4.58 -6.26
C GLU A 77 -4.27 4.92 -6.90
N LEU A 78 -3.31 5.46 -6.12
CA LEU A 78 -1.95 5.75 -6.60
C LEU A 78 -1.25 4.51 -7.17
N TYR A 79 -1.43 3.36 -6.53
CA TYR A 79 -0.86 2.10 -7.00
C TYR A 79 -1.46 1.65 -8.34
N LYS A 80 -2.76 1.90 -8.57
CA LYS A 80 -3.45 1.56 -9.83
C LYS A 80 -3.11 2.54 -10.96
N SER A 81 -2.96 3.83 -10.63
CA SER A 81 -2.71 4.88 -11.61
C SER A 81 -1.27 4.88 -12.14
N GLU A 82 -0.33 4.33 -11.38
CA GLU A 82 1.07 4.15 -11.81
C GLU A 82 1.17 2.89 -12.69
N PRO A 83 1.48 3.00 -14.00
CA PRO A 83 1.76 1.85 -14.85
C PRO A 83 3.11 1.24 -14.45
N ARG A 84 3.13 0.44 -13.39
CA ARG A 84 4.31 -0.35 -13.04
C ARG A 84 4.42 -1.47 -14.06
N ILE A 85 5.48 -1.42 -14.87
CA ILE A 85 6.04 -2.58 -15.56
C ILE A 85 6.02 -3.73 -14.56
N ALA A 86 5.26 -4.77 -14.86
CA ALA A 86 5.06 -5.93 -14.01
C ALA A 86 6.43 -6.58 -13.67
N GLY A 87 7.01 -6.19 -12.54
CA GLY A 87 8.11 -6.93 -11.92
C GLY A 87 7.56 -8.26 -11.41
N PRO A 88 8.28 -9.38 -11.61
CA PRO A 88 7.68 -10.69 -11.60
C PRO A 88 7.12 -11.03 -10.22
N ALA A 89 5.93 -11.62 -10.24
CA ALA A 89 5.40 -12.44 -9.15
C ALA A 89 6.35 -13.62 -8.87
N GLY A 90 7.48 -13.34 -8.22
CA GLY A 90 8.51 -14.29 -7.84
C GLY A 90 8.29 -14.80 -6.44
N SER A 91 7.25 -15.61 -6.25
CA SER A 91 7.04 -16.39 -5.04
C SER A 91 8.17 -17.41 -4.89
N LYS A 92 9.29 -17.05 -4.26
CA LYS A 92 10.13 -18.06 -3.60
C LYS A 92 9.68 -18.17 -2.16
N SER A 93 8.75 -19.09 -1.93
CA SER A 93 8.47 -19.62 -0.60
C SER A 93 9.79 -20.04 0.05
N PRO A 94 10.07 -19.67 1.31
CA PRO A 94 11.20 -20.23 2.03
C PRO A 94 11.03 -21.75 2.10
N LYS A 95 12.02 -22.48 1.61
CA LYS A 95 12.11 -23.94 1.71
C LYS A 95 12.00 -24.29 3.20
N LYS A 96 11.06 -25.17 3.56
CA LYS A 96 10.97 -25.78 4.89
C LYS A 96 12.36 -26.33 5.26
N HIS A 97 12.99 -25.75 6.28
CA HIS A 97 14.09 -26.42 6.97
C HIS A 97 13.51 -27.65 7.67
N LYS A 98 13.95 -28.83 7.24
CA LYS A 98 13.72 -30.10 7.91
C LYS A 98 14.56 -30.06 9.20
N PRO A 99 13.99 -30.26 10.40
CA PRO A 99 14.81 -30.42 11.59
C PRO A 99 15.63 -31.71 11.44
N ALA A 100 16.92 -31.60 11.70
CA ALA A 100 17.80 -32.75 11.87
C ALA A 100 17.38 -33.47 13.16
N SER A 101 16.85 -34.68 13.00
CA SER A 101 16.84 -35.67 14.06
C SER A 101 18.16 -36.43 13.95
N ASP A 102 19.08 -36.15 14.89
CA ASP A 102 20.27 -36.97 15.12
C ASP A 102 19.96 -38.07 16.16
N PRO A 103 20.65 -39.23 16.07
CA PRO A 103 20.31 -40.49 16.74
C PRO A 103 20.72 -40.58 18.22
#